data_AF-A0A7C9PXV9-F1
#
_entry.id   AF-A0A7C9PXV9-F1
#
_cell.length_a   1.000
_cell.length_b   1.000
_cell.length_c   1.000
_cell.angle_alpha   90.00
_cell.angle_beta   90.00
_cell.angle_gamma   90.00
#
_symmetry.space_group_name_H-M   'P 1'
#
loop_
_entity.id
_entity.type
_entity.pdbx_description
1 polymer ?
#
loop_
_entity_poly.entity_id
_entity_poly.type
_entity_poly.pdbx_seq_one_letter_code
_entity_poly.pdbx_strand_id
1 'polypeptide(L)'
;MNKEKFPTLAQFCSAYFHQDWDLEAPDSLGIIRNYIKEESNERVQQVIKEIEQLLCLYLETEQIKKILEDELKCYYNPTAYGISHSDWLLWVQISLKQGVSTIVPRSA
;
A
#
# COMPACT_ATOMS: atom_id res chain seq x y z
N MET A 1 12.89 -4.84 -12.31
CA MET A 1 14.03 -3.93 -12.04
C MET A 1 13.71 -2.94 -10.91
N ASN A 2 12.42 -2.75 -10.57
CA ASN A 2 11.97 -1.97 -9.42
C ASN A 2 11.75 -2.81 -8.15
N LYS A 3 11.49 -4.12 -8.25
CA LYS A 3 11.49 -5.03 -7.10
C LYS A 3 12.81 -5.03 -6.31
N GLU A 4 13.94 -4.84 -6.99
CA GLU A 4 15.26 -4.71 -6.34
C GLU A 4 15.46 -3.35 -5.68
N LYS A 5 14.79 -2.30 -6.16
CA LYS A 5 14.83 -0.94 -5.58
C LYS A 5 13.88 -0.80 -4.39
N PHE A 6 12.75 -1.49 -4.42
CA PHE A 6 11.71 -1.45 -3.41
C PHE A 6 11.40 -2.88 -2.89
N PRO A 7 12.39 -3.58 -2.31
CA PRO A 7 12.24 -4.98 -1.94
C PRO A 7 11.20 -5.20 -0.84
N THR A 8 11.05 -4.26 0.10
CA THR A 8 10.13 -4.40 1.22
C THR A 8 8.70 -4.07 0.79
N LEU A 9 8.53 -3.04 -0.04
CA LEU A 9 7.25 -2.71 -0.67
C LEU A 9 6.81 -3.86 -1.61
N ALA A 10 7.74 -4.48 -2.33
CA ALA A 10 7.43 -5.65 -3.15
C ALA A 10 6.90 -6.82 -2.32
N GLN A 11 7.51 -7.10 -1.16
CA GLN A 11 7.02 -8.16 -0.29
C GLN A 11 5.69 -7.79 0.35
N PHE A 12 5.50 -6.54 0.79
CA PHE A 12 4.21 -6.04 1.26
C PHE A 12 3.11 -6.25 0.19
N CYS A 13 3.34 -5.80 -1.04
CA CYS A 13 2.38 -5.97 -2.13
C CYS A 13 2.08 -7.44 -2.41
N SER A 14 3.11 -8.27 -2.61
CA SER A 14 2.94 -9.66 -3.01
C SER A 14 2.46 -10.60 -1.89
N ALA A 15 2.66 -10.26 -0.61
CA ALA A 15 2.26 -11.09 0.52
C ALA A 15 0.93 -10.64 1.14
N TYR A 16 0.56 -9.36 1.07
CA TYR A 16 -0.65 -8.82 1.72
C TYR A 16 -1.71 -8.33 0.72
N PHE A 17 -1.28 -7.85 -0.44
CA PHE A 17 -2.17 -7.45 -1.54
C PHE A 17 -2.06 -8.42 -2.72
N HIS A 18 -2.01 -9.72 -2.43
CA HIS A 18 -2.06 -10.79 -3.45
C HIS A 18 -3.47 -10.93 -4.06
N GLN A 19 -3.66 -11.82 -5.03
CA GLN A 19 -4.93 -11.96 -5.77
C GLN A 19 -6.15 -12.18 -4.87
N ASP A 20 -6.00 -12.99 -3.83
CA ASP A 20 -7.08 -13.35 -2.90
C ASP A 20 -7.12 -12.49 -1.62
N TRP A 21 -6.57 -11.26 -1.64
CA TRP A 21 -6.47 -10.42 -0.45
C TRP A 21 -7.85 -10.15 0.20
N ASP A 22 -8.91 -10.10 -0.60
CA ASP A 22 -10.28 -9.84 -0.18
C ASP A 22 -10.91 -11.00 0.59
N LEU A 23 -10.31 -12.20 0.55
CA LEU A 23 -10.66 -13.31 1.42
C LEU A 23 -10.13 -13.15 2.85
N GLU A 24 -9.04 -12.39 3.02
CA GLU A 24 -8.39 -12.18 4.32
C GLU A 24 -8.94 -10.95 5.07
N ALA A 25 -9.35 -9.92 4.32
CA ALA A 25 -9.97 -8.73 4.89
C ALA A 25 -10.98 -8.10 3.91
N PRO A 26 -12.06 -7.48 4.43
CA PRO A 26 -13.10 -6.89 3.59
C PRO A 26 -12.65 -5.64 2.81
N ASP A 27 -11.54 -5.02 3.21
CA ASP A 27 -11.03 -3.80 2.58
C ASP A 27 -9.50 -3.68 2.75
N SER A 28 -8.90 -2.74 2.01
CA SER A 28 -7.46 -2.48 2.06
C SER A 28 -6.98 -1.99 3.43
N LEU A 29 -7.85 -1.39 4.25
CA LEU A 29 -7.50 -0.98 5.60
C LEU A 29 -7.32 -2.18 6.53
N GLY A 30 -8.15 -3.20 6.39
CA GLY A 30 -8.01 -4.47 7.10
C GLY A 30 -6.69 -5.16 6.77
N ILE A 31 -6.29 -5.17 5.50
CA ILE A 31 -4.98 -5.68 5.08
C ILE A 31 -3.82 -4.90 5.71
N ILE A 32 -3.90 -3.56 5.72
CA ILE A 32 -2.88 -2.71 6.39
C ILE A 32 -2.81 -3.01 7.89
N ARG A 33 -3.95 -3.24 8.56
CA ARG A 33 -3.99 -3.63 9.97
C ARG A 33 -3.34 -4.99 10.21
N ASN A 34 -3.60 -5.97 9.34
CA ASN A 34 -2.96 -7.29 9.41
C ASN A 34 -1.44 -7.15 9.29
N TYR A 35 -0.96 -6.39 8.30
CA TYR A 35 0.47 -6.12 8.11
C TYR A 35 1.11 -5.49 9.36
N ILE A 36 0.53 -4.44 9.92
CA ILE A 36 1.06 -3.77 11.13
C ILE A 36 1.09 -4.72 12.33
N LYS A 37 0.12 -5.63 12.45
CA LYS A 37 0.03 -6.58 13.57
C LYS A 37 1.06 -7.70 13.46
N GLU A 38 1.34 -8.16 12.25
CA GLU A 38 2.15 -9.37 11.99
C GLU A 38 3.63 -9.08 11.77
N GLU A 39 3.95 -7.91 11.22
CA GLU A 39 5.32 -7.57 10.82
C GLU A 39 6.01 -6.68 11.85
N SER A 40 7.34 -6.67 11.82
CA SER A 40 8.13 -5.88 12.76
C SER A 40 8.02 -4.38 12.44
N ASN A 41 8.20 -3.55 13.47
CA ASN A 41 8.23 -2.09 13.32
C ASN A 41 9.26 -1.65 12.28
N GLU A 42 10.42 -2.31 12.21
CA GLU A 42 11.47 -2.02 11.23
C GLU A 42 10.97 -2.27 9.80
N ARG A 43 10.24 -3.35 9.55
CA ARG A 43 9.66 -3.66 8.23
C ARG A 43 8.56 -2.67 7.86
N VAL A 44 7.71 -2.27 8.82
CA VAL A 44 6.71 -1.23 8.60
C VAL A 44 7.37 0.10 8.21
N GLN A 45 8.40 0.53 8.93
CA GLN A 45 9.14 1.76 8.63
C GLN A 45 9.84 1.71 7.26
N GLN A 46 10.35 0.55 6.88
CA GLN A 46 11.00 0.38 5.57
C GLN A 46 10.00 0.46 4.42
N VAL A 47 8.79 -0.12 4.54
CA VAL A 47 7.71 0.05 3.54
C VAL A 47 7.31 1.51 3.43
N ILE A 48 7.12 2.20 4.55
CA ILE A 48 6.80 3.64 4.58
C ILE A 48 7.82 4.45 3.76
N LYS A 49 9.11 4.17 3.97
CA LYS A 49 10.21 4.85 3.27
C LYS A 49 10.23 4.53 1.79
N GLU A 50 10.03 3.27 1.40
CA GLU A 50 10.01 2.87 -0.01
C GLU A 50 8.80 3.46 -0.76
N ILE A 51 7.63 3.57 -0.11
CA ILE A 51 6.49 4.30 -0.67
C ILE A 51 6.83 5.79 -0.86
N GLU A 52 7.51 6.41 0.12
CA GLU A 52 7.95 7.81 0.00
C GLU A 52 8.86 8.01 -1.21
N GLN A 53 9.85 7.13 -1.36
CA GLN A 53 10.80 7.16 -2.47
C GLN A 53 10.09 7.01 -3.82
N LEU A 54 9.13 6.08 -3.93
CA LEU A 54 8.36 5.89 -5.15
C LEU A 54 7.52 7.13 -5.50
N LEU A 55 6.84 7.74 -4.52
CA LEU A 55 6.05 8.96 -4.72
C LEU A 55 6.92 10.17 -5.09
N CYS A 56 8.14 10.27 -4.54
CA CYS A 56 9.11 11.32 -4.87
C CYS A 56 9.72 11.20 -6.27
N LEU A 57 9.44 10.13 -7.03
CA LEU A 57 9.82 10.05 -8.44
C LEU A 57 8.94 10.93 -9.34
N TYR A 58 7.85 11.51 -8.81
CA TYR A 58 6.90 12.37 -9.54
C TYR A 58 6.42 11.73 -10.86
N LEU A 59 6.19 10.42 -10.83
CA LEU A 59 5.68 9.66 -11.97
C LEU A 59 4.18 9.89 -12.13
N GLU A 60 3.70 9.72 -13.36
CA GLU A 60 2.28 9.69 -13.65
C GLU A 60 1.60 8.50 -12.95
N THR A 61 0.34 8.65 -12.54
CA THR A 61 -0.37 7.57 -11.82
C THR A 61 -0.42 6.25 -12.59
N GLU A 62 -0.44 6.28 -13.93
CA GLU A 62 -0.41 5.08 -14.77
C GLU A 62 0.95 4.38 -14.76
N GLN A 63 2.04 5.11 -14.56
CA GLN A 63 3.37 4.51 -14.39
C GLN A 63 3.48 3.86 -13.00
N ILE A 64 2.97 4.53 -11.97
CA ILE A 64 2.89 3.96 -10.61
C ILE A 64 2.08 2.67 -10.62
N LYS A 65 0.92 2.67 -11.30
CA LYS A 65 0.09 1.46 -11.50
C LYS A 65 0.92 0.31 -12.08
N LYS A 66 1.60 0.53 -13.20
CA LYS A 66 2.42 -0.51 -13.85
C LYS A 66 3.51 -1.06 -12.93
N ILE A 67 4.17 -0.19 -12.17
CA ILE A 67 5.18 -0.62 -11.19
C ILE A 67 4.53 -1.53 -10.13
N LEU A 68 3.40 -1.10 -9.56
CA LEU A 68 2.68 -1.86 -8.54
C LEU A 68 2.20 -3.22 -9.04
N GLU A 69 1.52 -3.27 -10.18
CA GLU A 69 0.93 -4.49 -10.73
C GLU A 69 1.98 -5.42 -11.33
N ASP A 70 2.80 -4.92 -12.26
CA ASP A 70 3.68 -5.76 -13.07
C ASP A 70 4.93 -6.18 -12.30
N GLU A 71 5.50 -5.28 -11.50
CA GLU A 71 6.80 -5.50 -10.84
C GLU A 71 6.69 -5.87 -9.36
N LEU A 72 5.80 -5.20 -8.62
CA LEU A 72 5.63 -5.44 -7.18
C LEU A 72 4.54 -6.47 -6.86
N LYS A 73 3.76 -6.89 -7.87
CA LYS A 73 2.67 -7.88 -7.75
C LYS A 73 1.60 -7.47 -6.74
N CYS A 74 1.24 -6.18 -6.75
CA CYS A 74 0.13 -5.63 -5.99
C CYS A 74 -1.17 -5.78 -6.79
N TYR A 75 -2.15 -6.49 -6.25
CA TYR A 75 -3.43 -6.78 -6.92
C TYR A 75 -4.59 -5.89 -6.46
N TYR A 76 -4.36 -5.00 -5.49
CA TYR A 76 -5.39 -4.03 -5.10
C TYR A 76 -5.59 -2.97 -6.19
N ASN A 77 -6.84 -2.82 -6.65
CA ASN A 77 -7.21 -1.84 -7.66
C ASN A 77 -8.00 -0.65 -7.06
N PRO A 78 -7.34 0.48 -6.74
CA PRO A 78 -8.01 1.67 -6.19
C PRO A 78 -8.95 2.36 -7.19
N THR A 79 -8.76 2.14 -8.50
CA THR A 79 -9.56 2.82 -9.54
C THR A 79 -11.02 2.36 -9.55
N ALA A 80 -11.30 1.16 -9.02
CA ALA A 80 -12.66 0.68 -8.80
C ALA A 80 -13.48 1.58 -7.85
N TYR A 81 -12.79 2.40 -7.04
CA TYR A 81 -13.37 3.35 -6.10
C TYR A 81 -13.14 4.82 -6.52
N GLY A 82 -12.68 5.06 -7.75
CA GLY A 82 -12.39 6.41 -8.25
C GLY A 82 -11.13 7.06 -7.66
N ILE A 83 -10.22 6.27 -7.09
CA ILE A 83 -8.98 6.75 -6.46
C ILE A 83 -7.78 6.42 -7.37
N SER A 84 -6.83 7.35 -7.50
CA SER A 84 -5.60 7.11 -8.26
C SER A 84 -4.64 6.19 -7.50
N HIS A 85 -3.70 5.56 -8.19
CA HIS A 85 -2.70 4.69 -7.53
C HIS A 85 -1.75 5.48 -6.64
N SER A 86 -1.41 6.71 -7.03
CA SER A 86 -0.62 7.64 -6.21
C SER A 86 -1.34 8.05 -4.92
N ASP A 87 -2.63 8.41 -5.01
CA ASP A 87 -3.42 8.81 -3.84
C ASP A 87 -3.61 7.64 -2.88
N TRP A 88 -3.86 6.44 -3.42
CA TRP A 88 -3.93 5.23 -2.62
C TRP A 88 -2.60 4.93 -1.92
N LEU A 89 -1.45 5.00 -2.62
CA LEU A 89 -0.14 4.80 -2.00
C LEU A 89 0.16 5.82 -0.91
N LEU A 90 -0.18 7.09 -1.12
CA LEU A 90 -0.04 8.13 -0.11
C LEU A 90 -0.90 7.80 1.13
N TRP A 91 -2.14 7.37 0.91
CA TRP A 91 -3.02 6.95 2.01
C TRP A 91 -2.49 5.71 2.75
N VAL A 92 -1.96 4.71 2.04
CA VAL A 92 -1.27 3.56 2.65
C VAL A 92 -0.11 4.05 3.52
N GLN A 93 0.74 4.94 2.99
CA GLN A 93 1.87 5.49 3.74
C GLN A 93 1.42 6.19 5.04
N ILE A 94 0.39 7.02 4.95
CA ILE A 94 -0.18 7.73 6.12
C ILE A 94 -0.73 6.74 7.13
N SER A 95 -1.47 5.72 6.67
CA SER A 95 -2.06 4.69 7.53
C SER A 95 -1.00 3.88 8.27
N LEU A 96 0.09 3.51 7.59
CA LEU A 96 1.26 2.84 8.17
C LEU A 96 1.99 3.75 9.18
N LYS A 97 2.23 5.03 8.83
CA LYS A 97 2.88 6.03 9.72
C LYS A 97 2.09 6.23 11.02
N GLN A 98 0.77 6.13 10.96
CA GLN A 98 -0.10 6.28 12.12
C GLN A 98 -0.22 5.01 12.98
N GLY A 99 0.30 3.85 12.52
CA GLY A 99 -0.01 2.54 13.14
C GLY A 99 -1.51 2.21 13.12
N VAL A 100 -2.24 2.94 12.29
CA VAL A 100 -3.70 3.21 12.21
C VAL A 100 -4.35 3.91 13.42
N SER A 101 -4.94 5.10 13.18
CA SER A 101 -5.94 5.76 14.05
C SER A 101 -7.19 6.16 13.22
N THR A 102 -8.39 5.89 13.74
CA THR A 102 -9.68 6.20 13.10
C THR A 102 -10.16 7.61 13.40
N ILE A 103 -10.64 8.37 12.40
CA ILE A 103 -11.91 9.13 12.51
C ILE A 103 -12.66 9.06 11.16
N VAL A 104 -13.69 8.21 11.11
CA VAL A 104 -14.85 8.41 10.23
C VAL A 104 -15.62 9.60 10.82
N PRO A 105 -16.03 10.63 10.05
CA PRO A 105 -16.90 11.65 10.61
C PRO A 105 -18.22 10.99 11.02
N ARG A 106 -18.48 10.89 12.33
CA ARG A 106 -19.85 10.70 12.82
C ARG A 106 -20.63 11.95 12.41
N SER A 107 -21.60 11.75 11.53
CA SER A 107 -22.69 12.69 11.36
C SER A 107 -23.29 12.98 12.74
N ALA A 108 -23.24 14.25 13.15
CA ALA A 108 -24.14 14.80 14.14
C ALA A 108 -25.44 15.21 13.44
#